data_AF-A0AA45RQQ4-F1
#
_entry.id   AF-A0AA45RQQ4-F1
#
_cell.length_a   1.000
_cell.length_b   1.000
_cell.length_c   1.000
_cell.angle_alpha   90.00
_cell.angle_beta   90.00
_cell.angle_gamma   90.00
#
_symmetry.space_group_name_H-M   'P 1'
#
loop_
_entity.id
_entity.type
_entity.pdbx_description
1 polymer ?
#
loop_
_entity_poly.entity_id
_entity_poly.type
_entity_poly.pdbx_seq_one_letter_code
_entity_poly.pdbx_strand_id
1 'polypeptide(L)'
;MALSQQNLGNCVYMMDTNRYLGSNGAGGSELQTVCVNGQRVVWTVVSIDPNLPVAIGGFSSNGSYPAAYPNMINPTAVPDTGGMVWGGNVNQANTQAQYSVNLLVGDDNTPMSFDPFITATNQ
;
A
#
# COMPACT_ATOMS: atom_id res chain seq x y z
N MET A 1 0.61 -16.17 -12.02
CA MET A 1 1.11 -16.68 -10.73
C MET A 1 0.26 -16.25 -9.55
N ALA A 2 -0.15 -14.97 -9.43
CA ALA A 2 -1.12 -14.53 -8.40
C ALA A 2 -2.54 -15.13 -8.60
N LEU A 3 -3.10 -15.05 -9.81
CA LEU A 3 -4.43 -15.60 -10.13
C LEU A 3 -4.51 -17.13 -9.98
N SER A 4 -3.41 -17.84 -10.27
CA SER A 4 -3.33 -19.29 -10.11
C SER A 4 -3.20 -19.75 -8.66
N GLN A 5 -2.82 -18.85 -7.74
CA GLN A 5 -2.61 -19.16 -6.32
C GLN A 5 -3.65 -18.48 -5.41
N GLN A 6 -4.49 -17.59 -5.95
CA GLN A 6 -5.41 -16.70 -5.21
C GLN A 6 -4.73 -16.02 -4.02
N ASN A 7 -3.43 -15.75 -4.12
CA ASN A 7 -2.63 -15.21 -3.03
C ASN A 7 -1.54 -14.29 -3.60
N LEU A 8 -1.47 -13.08 -3.06
CA LEU A 8 -0.52 -12.05 -3.46
C LEU A 8 0.80 -12.10 -2.70
N GLY A 9 0.91 -12.86 -1.60
CA GLY A 9 2.04 -12.82 -0.68
C GLY A 9 3.41 -13.06 -1.33
N ASN A 10 3.46 -13.85 -2.41
CA ASN A 10 4.69 -14.13 -3.17
C ASN A 10 4.75 -13.41 -4.53
N CYS A 11 3.75 -12.60 -4.87
CA CYS A 11 3.62 -11.96 -6.19
C CYS A 11 3.52 -10.43 -6.13
N VAL A 12 3.50 -9.84 -4.92
CA VAL A 12 3.51 -8.39 -4.72
C VAL A 12 4.85 -7.95 -4.19
N TYR A 13 5.38 -6.92 -4.85
CA TYR A 13 6.59 -6.23 -4.46
C TYR A 13 6.24 -4.78 -4.21
N MET A 14 6.53 -4.28 -3.00
CA MET A 14 6.42 -2.86 -2.72
C MET A 14 7.80 -2.21 -2.72
N MET A 15 7.84 -0.97 -3.22
CA MET A 15 9.00 -0.10 -3.19
C MET A 15 8.55 1.28 -2.73
N ASP A 16 9.36 1.96 -1.93
CA ASP A 16 9.15 3.36 -1.61
C ASP A 16 10.35 4.21 -2.05
N THR A 17 10.16 5.52 -2.09
CA THR A 17 11.21 6.49 -2.40
C THR A 17 12.07 6.84 -1.18
N ASN A 18 11.73 6.32 0.01
CA ASN A 18 12.30 6.71 1.30
C ASN A 18 13.54 5.87 1.65
N ARG A 19 14.36 5.55 0.65
CA ARG A 19 15.67 4.87 0.79
C ARG A 19 16.60 5.51 1.84
N TYR A 20 16.26 6.70 2.34
CA TYR A 20 16.95 7.51 3.33
C TYR A 20 16.46 7.35 4.79
N LEU A 21 15.27 6.80 5.06
CA LEU A 21 14.65 6.77 6.41
C LEU A 21 14.57 5.37 7.06
N GLY A 22 15.19 4.35 6.47
CA GLY A 22 15.27 3.01 7.08
C GLY A 22 14.08 2.09 6.81
N SER A 23 13.34 2.30 5.72
CA SER A 23 12.35 1.34 5.23
C SER A 23 13.01 -0.02 4.94
N ASN A 24 12.41 -1.10 5.47
CA ASN A 24 12.90 -2.47 5.34
C ASN A 24 11.78 -3.38 4.80
N GLY A 25 12.13 -4.54 4.24
CA GLY A 25 11.15 -5.46 3.63
C GLY A 25 10.78 -5.17 2.17
N ALA A 26 11.52 -4.27 1.51
CA ALA A 26 11.41 -4.06 0.06
C ALA A 26 11.73 -5.38 -0.67
N GLY A 27 10.81 -5.83 -1.52
CA GLY A 27 10.92 -7.13 -2.21
C GLY A 27 9.93 -8.21 -1.77
N GLY A 28 9.03 -7.94 -0.81
CA GLY A 28 7.93 -8.84 -0.41
C GLY A 28 6.64 -8.07 -0.03
N SER A 29 5.67 -8.77 0.56
CA SER A 29 4.35 -8.22 0.94
C SER A 29 4.34 -7.46 2.28
N GLU A 30 5.44 -7.48 3.03
CA GLU A 30 5.55 -6.90 4.38
C GLU A 30 6.45 -5.66 4.42
N LEU A 31 6.41 -4.83 3.38
CA LEU A 31 7.17 -3.57 3.39
C LEU A 31 6.73 -2.72 4.60
N GLN A 32 7.72 -2.23 5.34
CA GLN A 32 7.53 -1.22 6.36
C GLN A 32 7.95 0.14 5.82
N THR A 33 6.99 1.02 5.56
CA THR A 33 7.24 2.40 5.12
C THR A 33 7.47 3.30 6.33
N VAL A 34 8.60 4.03 6.37
CA VAL A 34 8.87 5.04 7.40
C VAL A 34 8.58 6.44 6.85
N CYS A 35 7.83 7.25 7.61
CA CYS A 35 7.44 8.60 7.24
C CYS A 35 7.33 9.52 8.47
N VAL A 36 6.93 10.78 8.23
CA VAL A 36 6.72 11.81 9.26
C VAL A 36 5.24 12.17 9.34
N ASN A 37 4.74 12.47 10.54
CA ASN A 37 3.40 13.01 10.72
C ASN A 37 3.23 14.34 9.94
N GLY A 38 2.15 14.46 9.16
CA GLY A 38 1.91 15.56 8.21
C GLY A 38 2.44 15.29 6.79
N GLN A 39 3.25 14.25 6.58
CA GLN A 39 3.74 13.88 5.25
C GLN A 39 2.61 13.28 4.40
N ARG A 40 2.61 13.59 3.10
CA ARG A 40 1.73 12.93 2.12
C ARG A 40 2.37 11.63 1.64
N VAL A 41 1.60 10.55 1.67
CA VAL A 41 1.97 9.26 1.09
C VAL A 41 1.09 9.01 -0.14
N VAL A 42 1.68 8.48 -1.20
CA VAL A 42 1.03 8.16 -2.46
C VAL A 42 1.34 6.72 -2.84
N TRP A 43 0.30 5.98 -3.22
CA TRP A 43 0.36 4.61 -3.68
C TRP A 43 0.00 4.53 -5.15
N THR A 44 0.81 3.79 -5.88
CA THR A 44 0.63 3.42 -7.28
C THR A 44 0.78 1.91 -7.41
N VAL A 45 0.07 1.30 -8.34
CA VAL A 45 0.23 -0.12 -8.67
C VAL A 45 0.48 -0.28 -10.16
N VAL A 46 1.35 -1.21 -10.51
CA VAL A 46 1.65 -1.58 -11.91
C VAL A 46 1.85 -3.07 -11.98
N SER A 47 1.39 -3.69 -13.07
CA SER A 47 1.63 -5.11 -13.32
C SER A 47 2.99 -5.28 -14.01
N ILE A 48 3.70 -6.35 -13.64
CA ILE A 48 4.93 -6.78 -14.35
C ILE A 48 4.57 -7.29 -15.75
N ASP A 49 3.44 -7.99 -15.87
CA ASP A 49 2.89 -8.38 -17.17
C ASP A 49 2.03 -7.22 -17.71
N PRO A 50 2.45 -6.56 -18.81
CA PRO A 50 1.72 -5.41 -19.36
C PRO A 50 0.32 -5.78 -19.88
N ASN A 51 0.02 -7.07 -20.12
CA ASN A 51 -1.29 -7.51 -20.58
C ASN A 51 -2.25 -7.85 -19.42
N LEU A 52 -1.77 -7.83 -18.18
CA LEU A 52 -2.59 -8.10 -17.01
C LEU A 52 -2.93 -6.78 -16.32
N PRO A 53 -4.17 -6.28 -16.40
CA PRO A 53 -4.55 -5.06 -15.73
C PRO A 53 -4.53 -5.26 -14.20
N VAL A 54 -4.15 -4.20 -13.48
CA VAL A 54 -4.21 -4.16 -12.02
C VAL A 54 -4.58 -2.75 -11.56
N ALA A 55 -5.43 -2.65 -10.54
CA ALA A 55 -5.83 -1.40 -9.93
C ALA A 55 -5.92 -1.54 -8.40
N ILE A 56 -5.75 -0.43 -7.68
CA ILE A 56 -6.08 -0.36 -6.26
C ILE A 56 -7.59 -0.10 -6.15
N GLY A 57 -8.31 -1.06 -5.57
CA GLY A 57 -9.74 -0.98 -5.28
C GLY A 57 -10.05 -0.27 -3.96
N GLY A 58 -9.07 -0.14 -3.07
CA GLY A 58 -9.19 0.64 -1.84
C GLY A 58 -8.31 0.13 -0.71
N PHE A 59 -8.63 0.59 0.51
CA PHE A 59 -7.89 0.28 1.73
C PHE A 59 -8.83 -0.22 2.82
N SER A 60 -8.35 -1.08 3.69
CA SER A 60 -9.09 -1.55 4.87
C SER A 60 -8.20 -1.67 6.11
N SER A 61 -8.81 -1.73 7.28
CA SER A 61 -8.08 -1.99 8.53
C SER A 61 -7.68 -3.45 8.61
N ASN A 62 -6.50 -3.71 9.17
CA ASN A 62 -6.05 -5.04 9.55
C ASN A 62 -6.19 -5.17 11.09
N GLY A 63 -6.79 -6.26 11.57
CA GLY A 63 -7.18 -6.42 12.97
C GLY A 63 -6.05 -6.79 13.94
N SER A 64 -4.82 -7.01 13.45
CA SER A 64 -3.71 -7.55 14.27
C SER A 64 -2.77 -6.51 14.86
N TYR A 65 -2.81 -5.25 14.38
CA TYR A 65 -1.95 -4.14 14.82
C TYR A 65 -2.78 -2.87 14.99
N PRO A 66 -2.26 -1.78 15.59
CA PRO A 66 -2.90 -0.48 15.49
C PRO A 66 -3.25 -0.16 14.03
N ALA A 67 -4.52 0.13 13.77
CA ALA A 67 -5.00 0.33 12.40
C ALA A 67 -4.49 1.66 11.85
N ALA A 68 -3.74 1.62 10.74
CA ALA A 68 -3.34 2.84 10.04
C ALA A 68 -4.53 3.46 9.30
N TYR A 69 -5.36 2.64 8.68
CA TYR A 69 -6.58 3.06 8.01
C TYR A 69 -7.81 2.91 8.94
N PRO A 70 -8.77 3.86 8.94
CA PRO A 70 -8.77 5.14 8.22
C PRO A 70 -8.16 6.30 9.03
N ASN A 71 -7.78 6.08 10.29
CA ASN A 71 -7.56 7.18 11.23
C ASN A 71 -6.18 7.83 11.10
N MET A 72 -5.11 7.04 10.98
CA MET A 72 -3.75 7.57 10.83
C MET A 72 -3.51 8.07 9.41
N ILE A 73 -4.05 7.36 8.41
CA ILE A 73 -4.05 7.76 7.01
C ILE A 73 -5.34 7.28 6.34
N ASN A 74 -5.94 8.16 5.53
CA ASN A 74 -7.17 7.89 4.78
C ASN A 74 -6.93 8.15 3.29
N PRO A 75 -6.33 7.22 2.54
CA PRO A 75 -6.05 7.42 1.13
C PRO A 75 -7.33 7.56 0.31
N THR A 76 -7.35 8.51 -0.61
CA THR A 76 -8.42 8.66 -1.60
C THR A 76 -7.85 8.56 -3.00
N ALA A 77 -8.68 8.12 -3.95
CA ALA A 77 -8.33 8.12 -5.36
C ALA A 77 -8.21 9.57 -5.87
N VAL A 78 -7.08 9.89 -6.49
CA VAL A 78 -6.77 11.20 -7.07
C VAL A 78 -6.25 10.99 -8.50
N PRO A 79 -6.71 11.78 -9.49
CA PRO A 79 -6.10 11.78 -10.80
C PRO A 79 -4.65 12.31 -10.76
N ASP A 80 -3.74 11.66 -11.47
CA ASP A 80 -2.36 12.11 -11.70
C ASP A 80 -1.99 11.96 -13.18
N THR A 81 -0.85 12.52 -13.56
CA THR A 81 -0.31 12.60 -14.93
C THR A 81 -0.16 11.24 -15.61
N GLY A 82 -0.01 10.17 -14.82
CA GLY A 82 0.13 8.78 -15.29
C GLY A 82 -1.10 7.89 -15.09
N GLY A 83 -2.22 8.42 -14.58
CA GLY A 83 -3.41 7.64 -14.26
C GLY A 83 -3.97 7.92 -12.86
N MET A 84 -4.86 7.05 -12.38
CA MET A 84 -5.42 7.16 -11.03
C MET A 84 -4.43 6.65 -9.99
N VAL A 85 -4.12 7.48 -9.00
CA VAL A 85 -3.29 7.12 -7.84
C VAL A 85 -4.12 7.19 -6.58
N TRP A 86 -3.66 6.58 -5.50
CA TRP A 86 -4.27 6.73 -4.18
C TRP A 86 -3.34 7.54 -3.29
N GLY A 87 -3.83 8.54 -2.57
CA GLY A 87 -2.98 9.37 -1.72
C GLY A 87 -3.68 9.89 -0.48
N GLY A 88 -2.92 10.10 0.58
CA GLY A 88 -3.42 10.60 1.86
C GLY A 88 -2.32 11.26 2.68
N ASN A 89 -2.72 12.14 3.59
CA ASN A 89 -1.81 12.74 4.56
C ASN A 89 -1.77 11.86 5.82
N VAL A 90 -0.58 11.68 6.37
CA VAL A 90 -0.40 11.09 7.70
C VAL A 90 -0.84 12.11 8.74
N ASN A 91 -1.77 11.73 9.60
CA ASN A 91 -2.36 12.64 10.61
C ASN A 91 -1.94 12.28 12.05
N GLN A 92 -1.20 11.18 12.22
CA GLN A 92 -0.79 10.71 13.53
C GLN A 92 0.55 9.95 13.46
N ALA A 93 1.42 10.16 14.44
CA ALA A 93 2.58 9.31 14.68
C ALA A 93 2.20 7.94 15.25
N ASN A 94 3.04 6.94 15.01
CA ASN A 94 2.91 5.59 15.56
C ASN A 94 4.28 4.91 15.69
N THR A 95 4.33 3.75 16.36
CA THR A 95 5.51 2.88 16.38
C THR A 95 5.46 1.82 15.27
N GLN A 96 4.30 1.20 15.05
CA GLN A 96 4.03 0.33 13.92
C GLN A 96 2.51 0.20 13.72
N ALA A 97 1.99 0.63 12.58
CA ALA A 97 0.58 0.48 12.22
C ALA A 97 0.44 -0.35 10.94
N GLN A 98 -0.67 -1.09 10.81
CA GLN A 98 -0.93 -1.95 9.66
C GLN A 98 -2.22 -1.52 8.94
N TYR A 99 -2.27 -1.76 7.65
CA TYR A 99 -3.44 -1.59 6.80
C TYR A 99 -3.41 -2.63 5.68
N SER A 100 -4.55 -2.90 5.08
CA SER A 100 -4.64 -3.72 3.88
C SER A 100 -4.76 -2.84 2.65
N VAL A 101 -4.04 -3.19 1.59
CA VAL A 101 -4.27 -2.65 0.24
C VAL A 101 -5.07 -3.67 -0.54
N ASN A 102 -6.25 -3.27 -1.01
CA ASN A 102 -7.13 -4.11 -1.80
C ASN A 102 -6.88 -3.84 -3.28
N LEU A 103 -6.42 -4.85 -4.00
CA LEU A 103 -6.20 -4.83 -5.44
C LEU A 103 -7.35 -5.50 -6.19
N LEU A 104 -7.59 -5.01 -7.40
CA LEU A 104 -8.39 -5.66 -8.43
C LEU A 104 -7.41 -6.12 -9.51
N VAL A 105 -7.35 -7.44 -9.75
CA VAL A 105 -6.34 -8.06 -10.62
C VAL A 105 -7.01 -8.78 -11.77
N GLY A 106 -6.52 -8.55 -12.99
CA GLY A 106 -7.03 -9.18 -14.20
C GLY A 106 -8.33 -8.55 -14.72
N ASP A 107 -8.76 -9.01 -15.90
CA ASP A 107 -9.93 -8.46 -16.59
C ASP A 107 -11.24 -8.66 -15.82
N ASP A 108 -11.29 -9.65 -14.94
CA ASP A 108 -12.44 -9.96 -14.08
C ASP A 108 -12.44 -9.16 -12.76
N ASN A 109 -11.44 -8.29 -12.55
CA ASN A 109 -11.24 -7.54 -11.31
C ASN A 109 -11.20 -8.45 -10.06
N THR A 110 -10.57 -9.62 -10.16
CA THR A 110 -10.44 -10.53 -9.02
C THR A 110 -9.87 -9.79 -7.80
N PRO A 111 -10.59 -9.74 -6.66
CA PRO A 111 -10.14 -9.03 -5.49
C PRO A 111 -9.05 -9.82 -4.78
N MET A 112 -7.94 -9.14 -4.47
CA MET A 112 -6.85 -9.68 -3.69
C MET A 112 -6.28 -8.61 -2.77
N SER A 113 -5.68 -8.98 -1.64
CA SER A 113 -5.10 -8.00 -0.71
C SER A 113 -3.72 -8.42 -0.19
N PHE A 114 -3.00 -7.43 0.33
CA PHE A 114 -1.78 -7.60 1.10
C PHE A 114 -1.70 -6.53 2.18
N ASP A 115 -0.91 -6.78 3.23
CA ASP A 115 -1.02 -6.06 4.51
C ASP A 115 0.30 -5.43 4.95
N PRO A 116 0.73 -4.32 4.34
CA PRO A 116 1.98 -3.66 4.69
C PRO A 116 1.89 -2.92 6.03
N PHE A 117 3.06 -2.50 6.50
CA PHE A 117 3.21 -1.70 7.71
C PHE A 117 3.63 -0.26 7.39
N ILE A 118 3.22 0.68 8.24
CA ILE A 118 3.66 2.08 8.20
C ILE A 118 4.01 2.57 9.60
N THR A 119 5.16 3.23 9.69
CA THR A 119 5.63 3.90 10.90
C THR A 119 5.74 5.40 10.63
N ALA A 120 5.23 6.22 11.54
CA ALA A 120 5.30 7.67 11.44
C ALA A 120 5.88 8.30 12.70
N THR A 121 6.87 9.17 12.56
CA THR A 121 7.46 9.93 13.67
C THR A 121 6.92 11.36 13.69
N ASN A 122 6.87 12.00 14.86
CA ASN A 122 6.71 13.45 14.92
C ASN A 122 8.05 14.11 14.60
N GLN A 123 8.02 15.28 13.96
CA GLN A 123 9.19 16.15 13.82
C GLN A 123 9.57 16.81 15.14
#